data_AF-A0A1F4DSX3-F1
#
_entry.id   AF-A0A1F4DSX3-F1
#
_cell.length_a   1.000
_cell.length_b   1.000
_cell.length_c   1.000
_cell.angle_alpha   90.00
_cell.angle_beta   90.00
_cell.angle_gamma   90.00
#
_symmetry.space_group_name_H-M   'P 1'
#
loop_
_entity.id
_entity.type
_entity.pdbx_description
1 polymer ?
#
loop_
_entity_poly.entity_id
_entity_poly.type
_entity_poly.pdbx_seq_one_letter_code
_entity_poly.pdbx_strand_id
1 'polypeptide(L)'
;MLAAIAAFLPAMAMAQTFPSKPIRIVVGFSAGGSADLMACVAGSKLSAGLGQSAIIDNRPGAGGNIAAGLVATSPAIVKRISEEAGKGLRQVDALEVFERQGLQQSADPPEALAALVAAELAKWAKVIKAAGIPQQ
;
A
#
# COMPACT_ATOMS: atom_id res chain seq x y z
N MET A 1 36.98 -63.53 -9.20
CA MET A 1 35.89 -62.67 -8.69
C MET A 1 35.94 -61.35 -9.46
N LEU A 2 35.00 -61.12 -10.38
CA LEU A 2 34.94 -59.89 -11.17
C LEU A 2 34.37 -58.73 -10.34
N ALA A 3 35.01 -57.56 -10.46
CA ALA A 3 34.66 -56.31 -9.82
C ALA A 3 33.41 -55.67 -10.46
N ALA A 4 32.53 -55.09 -9.64
CA ALA A 4 31.43 -54.24 -10.09
C ALA A 4 31.67 -52.81 -9.60
N ILE A 5 32.10 -51.93 -10.51
CA ILE A 5 32.21 -50.48 -10.28
C ILE A 5 30.85 -49.88 -10.64
N ALA A 6 30.12 -49.39 -9.64
CA ALA A 6 28.87 -48.65 -9.84
C ALA A 6 29.21 -47.20 -10.21
N ALA A 7 28.94 -46.82 -11.46
CA ALA A 7 29.10 -45.46 -11.94
C ALA A 7 27.98 -44.56 -11.36
N PHE A 8 28.37 -43.57 -10.54
CA PHE A 8 27.51 -42.48 -10.11
C PHE A 8 27.41 -41.46 -11.25
N LEU A 9 26.24 -41.36 -11.91
CA LEU A 9 25.97 -40.25 -12.82
C LEU A 9 25.55 -39.00 -11.99
N PRO A 10 26.13 -37.82 -12.23
CA PRO A 10 25.69 -36.59 -11.60
C PRO A 10 24.30 -36.19 -12.13
N ALA A 11 23.36 -35.94 -11.21
CA ALA A 11 22.05 -35.41 -11.54
C ALA A 11 22.21 -33.99 -12.11
N MET A 12 21.88 -33.83 -13.39
CA MET A 12 21.89 -32.56 -14.09
C MET A 12 20.78 -31.67 -13.50
N ALA A 13 21.16 -30.64 -12.75
CA ALA A 13 20.22 -29.68 -12.20
C ALA A 13 19.60 -28.84 -13.33
N MET A 14 18.30 -29.02 -13.61
CA MET A 14 17.57 -28.17 -14.54
C MET A 14 17.25 -26.83 -13.87
N ALA A 15 17.75 -25.73 -14.42
CA ALA A 15 17.30 -24.40 -14.05
C ALA A 15 15.80 -24.28 -14.34
N GLN A 16 15.03 -23.82 -13.35
CA GLN A 16 13.58 -23.67 -13.46
C GLN A 16 13.28 -22.50 -14.41
N THR A 17 12.52 -22.71 -15.48
CA THR A 17 12.06 -21.61 -16.36
C THR A 17 11.07 -20.74 -15.58
N PHE A 18 11.54 -19.58 -15.15
CA PHE A 18 10.73 -18.60 -14.43
C PHE A 18 10.10 -17.61 -15.43
N PRO A 19 8.81 -17.25 -15.29
CA PRO A 19 7.79 -17.80 -14.39
C PRO A 19 7.05 -18.97 -15.04
N SER A 20 6.86 -20.06 -14.30
CA SER A 20 6.07 -21.22 -14.72
C SER A 20 4.58 -21.15 -14.32
N LYS A 21 4.18 -20.09 -13.61
CA LYS A 21 2.82 -19.86 -13.11
C LYS A 21 2.40 -18.40 -13.37
N PRO A 22 1.08 -18.12 -13.48
CA PRO A 22 0.56 -16.77 -13.51
C PRO A 22 1.07 -15.93 -12.34
N ILE A 23 1.42 -14.68 -12.61
CA ILE A 23 1.95 -13.73 -11.65
C ILE A 23 0.78 -13.06 -10.94
N ARG A 24 0.74 -13.10 -9.61
CA ARG A 24 -0.25 -12.37 -8.82
C ARG A 24 0.35 -11.09 -8.27
N ILE A 25 -0.23 -9.96 -8.65
CA ILE A 25 0.13 -8.63 -8.15
C ILE A 25 -0.90 -8.29 -7.06
N VAL A 26 -0.45 -8.21 -5.81
CA VAL A 26 -1.33 -7.86 -4.68
C VAL A 26 -1.21 -6.37 -4.40
N VAL A 27 -2.33 -5.65 -4.42
CA VAL A 27 -2.38 -4.20 -4.18
C VAL A 27 -3.03 -3.95 -2.82
N GLY A 28 -2.36 -3.20 -1.96
CA GLY A 28 -2.83 -2.90 -0.59
C GLY A 28 -3.88 -1.79 -0.47
N PHE A 29 -4.42 -1.31 -1.60
CA PHE A 29 -5.31 -0.16 -1.68
C PHE A 29 -6.61 -0.54 -2.42
N SER A 30 -7.62 0.34 -2.36
CA SER A 30 -8.90 0.11 -3.03
C SER A 30 -8.74 0.05 -4.55
N ALA A 31 -9.57 -0.78 -5.19
CA ALA A 31 -9.68 -0.85 -6.63
C ALA A 31 -10.07 0.51 -7.23
N GLY A 32 -9.60 0.82 -8.44
CA GLY A 32 -9.82 2.09 -9.14
C GLY A 32 -8.99 3.27 -8.61
N GLY A 33 -8.19 3.08 -7.56
CA GLY A 33 -7.24 4.08 -7.09
C GLY A 33 -5.98 4.18 -7.95
N SER A 34 -5.16 5.21 -7.71
CA SER A 34 -3.89 5.40 -8.43
C SER A 34 -2.97 4.17 -8.36
N ALA A 35 -2.92 3.49 -7.21
CA ALA A 35 -2.14 2.26 -7.02
C ALA A 35 -2.64 1.08 -7.88
N ASP A 36 -3.96 0.92 -8.01
CA ASP A 36 -4.58 -0.12 -8.84
C ASP A 36 -4.33 0.15 -10.34
N LEU A 37 -4.42 1.41 -10.77
CA LEU A 37 -4.09 1.79 -12.15
C LEU A 37 -2.63 1.52 -12.49
N MET A 38 -1.70 1.80 -11.57
CA MET A 38 -0.29 1.47 -11.74
C MET A 38 -0.08 -0.05 -11.80
N ALA A 39 -0.79 -0.83 -10.99
CA ALA A 39 -0.75 -2.29 -11.04
C ALA A 39 -1.30 -2.83 -12.37
N CYS A 40 -2.36 -2.25 -12.92
CA CYS A 40 -2.93 -2.57 -14.24
C CYS A 40 -1.93 -2.37 -15.38
N VAL A 41 -1.24 -1.23 -15.39
CA VAL A 41 -0.21 -0.93 -16.39
C VAL A 41 0.98 -1.87 -16.25
N ALA A 42 1.47 -2.07 -15.02
CA ALA A 42 2.58 -2.96 -14.74
C ALA A 42 2.25 -4.41 -15.13
N GLY A 43 1.08 -4.91 -14.72
CA GLY A 43 0.60 -6.26 -15.04
C GLY A 43 0.49 -6.51 -16.53
N SER A 44 -0.03 -5.53 -17.29
CA SER A 44 -0.12 -5.63 -18.75
C SER A 44 1.26 -5.75 -19.42
N LYS A 45 2.25 -4.99 -18.94
CA LYS A 45 3.63 -5.03 -19.46
C LYS A 45 4.37 -6.30 -19.04
N LEU A 46 4.22 -6.72 -17.78
CA LEU A 46 4.76 -7.98 -17.25
C LEU A 46 4.19 -9.17 -18.01
N SER A 47 2.89 -9.17 -18.29
CA SER A 47 2.25 -10.25 -19.02
C SER A 47 2.74 -10.35 -20.46
N ALA A 48 2.89 -9.21 -21.14
CA ALA A 48 3.45 -9.15 -22.49
C ALA A 48 4.93 -9.60 -22.54
N GLY A 49 5.74 -9.23 -21.54
CA GLY A 49 7.17 -9.54 -21.51
C GLY A 49 7.51 -10.97 -21.05
N LEU A 50 6.72 -11.53 -20.13
CA LEU A 50 6.98 -12.84 -19.53
C LEU A 50 6.11 -13.96 -20.12
N GLY A 51 5.14 -13.62 -20.98
CA GLY A 51 4.22 -14.59 -21.59
C GLY A 51 3.28 -15.28 -20.59
N GLN A 52 3.20 -14.77 -19.36
CA GLN A 52 2.37 -15.30 -18.28
C GLN A 52 1.28 -14.30 -17.92
N SER A 53 0.10 -14.78 -17.54
CA SER A 53 -0.99 -13.88 -17.10
C SER A 53 -0.60 -13.16 -15.81
N ALA A 54 -0.85 -11.85 -15.74
CA ALA A 54 -0.74 -11.06 -14.52
C ALA A 54 -2.13 -10.82 -13.93
N ILE A 55 -2.36 -11.31 -12.72
CA ILE A 55 -3.64 -11.22 -11.99
C ILE A 55 -3.50 -10.16 -10.91
N ILE A 56 -4.39 -9.17 -10.90
CA ILE A 56 -4.42 -8.12 -9.89
C ILE A 56 -5.39 -8.52 -8.79
N ASP A 57 -4.89 -8.59 -7.55
CA ASP A 57 -5.65 -8.94 -6.36
C ASP A 57 -5.63 -7.75 -5.38
N ASN A 58 -6.74 -7.01 -5.34
CA ASN A 58 -6.91 -5.85 -4.47
C ASN A 58 -7.27 -6.29 -3.05
N ARG A 59 -6.36 -6.06 -2.10
CA ARG A 59 -6.46 -6.45 -0.68
C ARG A 59 -6.29 -5.24 0.22
N PRO A 60 -7.26 -4.30 0.22
CA PRO A 60 -7.21 -3.12 1.07
C PRO A 60 -7.34 -3.49 2.55
N GLY A 61 -6.71 -2.70 3.41
CA GLY A 61 -6.89 -2.75 4.86
C GLY A 61 -5.60 -2.56 5.66
N ALA A 62 -5.74 -2.09 6.89
CA ALA A 62 -4.63 -1.78 7.81
C ALA A 62 -3.47 -1.00 7.16
N GLY A 63 -3.80 -0.02 6.31
CA GLY A 63 -2.79 0.80 5.60
C GLY A 63 -1.94 0.04 4.56
N GLY A 64 -2.41 -1.12 4.07
CA GLY A 64 -1.68 -1.97 3.13
C GLY A 64 -0.96 -3.14 3.78
N ASN A 65 -0.96 -3.24 5.11
CA ASN A 65 -0.32 -4.35 5.84
C ASN A 65 -0.94 -5.72 5.53
N ILE A 66 -2.22 -5.78 5.19
CA ILE A 66 -2.88 -7.04 4.80
C ILE A 66 -2.28 -7.58 3.49
N ALA A 67 -2.15 -6.72 2.48
CA ALA A 67 -1.49 -7.08 1.23
C ALA A 67 -0.01 -7.46 1.44
N ALA A 68 0.71 -6.69 2.26
CA ALA A 68 2.10 -6.98 2.60
C ALA A 68 2.26 -8.36 3.27
N GLY A 69 1.36 -8.73 4.18
CA GLY A 69 1.34 -10.04 4.81
C GLY A 69 1.07 -11.19 3.84
N LEU A 70 0.30 -10.96 2.77
CA LEU A 70 -0.01 -11.98 1.76
C LEU A 70 1.16 -12.25 0.79
N VAL A 71 1.99 -11.23 0.52
CA VAL A 71 3.15 -11.37 -0.39
C VAL A 71 4.44 -11.76 0.33
N ALA A 72 4.48 -11.62 1.65
CA ALA A 72 5.65 -11.97 2.43
C ALA A 72 5.83 -13.50 2.46
N THR A 73 6.81 -13.97 1.70
CA THR A 73 7.03 -15.39 1.36
C THR A 73 7.71 -16.23 2.44
N SER A 74 7.96 -15.67 3.63
CA SER A 74 8.48 -16.44 4.76
C SER A 74 8.01 -15.87 6.11
N PRO A 75 7.49 -16.70 7.03
CA PRO A 75 7.18 -16.30 8.40
C PRO A 75 8.36 -15.63 9.11
N ALA A 76 9.60 -16.01 8.77
CA ALA A 76 10.81 -15.39 9.31
C ALA A 76 11.03 -13.96 8.80
N ILE A 77 10.74 -13.70 7.51
CA ILE A 77 10.81 -12.36 6.91
C ILE A 77 9.69 -11.48 7.47
N VAL A 78 8.47 -12.02 7.59
CA VAL A 78 7.33 -11.33 8.23
C VAL A 78 7.66 -10.95 9.66
N LYS A 79 8.13 -11.91 10.47
CA LYS A 79 8.50 -11.68 11.87
C LYS A 79 9.58 -10.61 11.99
N ARG A 80 10.61 -10.65 11.13
CA ARG A 80 11.68 -9.66 11.11
C ARG A 80 11.18 -8.26 10.74
N ILE A 81 10.33 -8.15 9.72
CA ILE A 81 9.71 -6.87 9.32
C ILE A 81 8.82 -6.34 10.44
N SER A 82 7.98 -7.17 11.05
CA SER A 82 7.11 -6.78 12.18
C SER A 82 7.90 -6.35 13.40
N GLU A 83 9.01 -7.03 13.72
CA GLU A 83 9.92 -6.66 14.82
C GLU A 83 10.61 -5.32 14.56
N GLU A 84 11.09 -5.07 13.33
CA GLU A 84 11.76 -3.82 12.97
C GLU A 84 10.76 -2.66 12.80
N ALA A 85 9.57 -2.91 12.26
CA ALA A 85 8.49 -1.93 12.20
C ALA A 85 8.03 -1.53 13.61
N GLY A 86 7.92 -2.48 14.54
CA GLY A 86 7.59 -2.21 15.94
C GLY A 86 8.64 -1.37 16.68
N LYS A 87 9.92 -1.44 16.26
CA LYS A 87 10.99 -0.56 16.77
C LYS A 87 10.93 0.82 16.13
N GLY A 88 10.65 0.89 14.82
CA GLY A 88 10.47 2.16 14.10
C GLY A 88 9.28 2.96 14.62
N LEU A 89 8.13 2.31 14.86
CA LEU A 89 6.92 2.97 15.36
C LEU A 89 7.08 3.57 16.76
N ARG A 90 8.01 3.04 17.57
CA ARG A 90 8.32 3.56 18.92
C ARG A 90 9.33 4.71 18.90
N GLN A 91 9.91 5.00 17.73
CA GLN A 91 10.93 6.04 17.54
C GLN A 91 10.41 7.21 16.71
N VAL A 92 9.30 7.07 15.99
CA VAL A 92 8.64 8.21 15.34
C VAL A 92 7.70 8.82 16.36
N ASP A 93 8.10 9.93 16.96
CA ASP A 93 7.14 10.85 17.55
C ASP A 93 6.27 11.34 16.38
N ALA A 94 5.13 10.66 16.20
CA ALA A 94 4.30 10.80 15.01
C ALA A 94 3.94 12.28 14.79
N LEU A 95 3.80 13.03 15.89
CA LEU A 95 3.53 14.46 15.93
C LEU A 95 4.62 15.29 15.22
N GLU A 96 5.91 14.96 15.36
CA GLU A 96 7.01 15.73 14.75
C GLU A 96 7.06 15.57 13.22
N VAL A 97 6.73 14.38 12.71
CA VAL A 97 6.66 14.12 11.26
C VAL A 97 5.43 14.75 10.62
N PHE A 98 4.30 14.78 11.34
CA PHE A 98 3.10 15.50 10.91
C PHE A 98 3.35 17.02 10.85
N GLU A 99 4.08 17.59 11.82
CA GLU A 99 4.48 18.99 11.80
C GLU A 99 5.44 19.34 10.66
N ARG A 100 6.47 18.52 10.41
CA ARG A 100 7.44 18.74 9.32
C ARG A 100 6.83 18.70 7.92
N GLN A 101 5.70 18.03 7.76
CA GLN A 101 5.08 17.82 6.45
C GLN A 101 3.99 18.85 6.14
N GLY A 102 3.76 19.83 7.02
CA GLY A 102 2.75 20.88 6.80
C GLY A 102 1.33 20.33 6.68
N LEU A 103 1.12 19.06 7.04
CA LEU A 103 -0.18 18.43 7.10
C LEU A 103 -0.82 18.89 8.41
N GLN A 104 -1.54 20.00 8.36
CA GLN A 104 -2.42 20.42 9.44
C GLN A 104 -3.52 19.36 9.58
N GLN A 105 -3.28 18.31 10.38
CA GLN A 105 -4.40 17.57 10.93
C GLN A 105 -5.12 18.53 11.87
N SER A 106 -6.25 19.07 11.42
CA SER A 106 -7.19 19.73 12.32
C SER A 106 -7.79 18.66 13.23
N ALA A 107 -7.08 18.33 14.30
CA ALA A 107 -7.67 17.73 15.49
C ALA A 107 -8.12 18.88 16.41
N ASP A 108 -8.97 19.75 15.89
CA ASP A 108 -9.56 20.80 16.70
C ASP A 108 -10.60 20.14 17.63
N PRO A 109 -10.58 20.43 18.95
CA PRO A 109 -11.63 19.99 19.87
C PRO A 109 -13.02 20.36 19.33
N PRO A 110 -14.10 19.64 19.67
CA PRO A 110 -15.47 19.97 19.24
C PRO A 110 -15.83 21.45 19.40
N GLU A 111 -15.27 22.12 20.42
CA GLU A 111 -15.42 23.55 20.69
C GLU A 111 -14.78 24.46 19.63
N ALA A 112 -13.64 24.06 19.05
CA ALA A 112 -12.95 24.82 18.00
C ALA A 112 -13.66 24.72 16.64
N LEU A 113 -14.34 23.60 16.36
CA LEU A 113 -15.26 23.51 15.21
C LEU A 113 -16.44 24.48 15.33
N ALA A 114 -17.04 24.60 16.53
CA ALA A 114 -18.14 25.54 16.76
C ALA A 114 -17.70 27.00 16.57
N ALA A 115 -16.48 27.34 17.01
CA ALA A 115 -15.91 28.66 16.79
C ALA A 115 -15.66 28.96 15.29
N LEU A 116 -15.20 27.96 14.53
CA LEU A 116 -14.99 28.09 13.09
C LEU A 116 -16.31 28.29 12.34
N VAL A 117 -17.34 27.50 12.65
CA VAL A 117 -18.68 27.67 12.06
C VAL A 117 -19.24 29.06 12.36
N ALA A 118 -19.11 29.56 13.59
CA ALA A 118 -19.54 30.91 13.94
C ALA A 118 -18.78 31.99 13.16
N ALA A 119 -17.46 31.83 12.99
CA ALA A 119 -16.62 32.74 12.24
C ALA A 119 -16.93 32.72 10.73
N GLU A 120 -17.20 31.54 10.17
CA GLU A 120 -17.61 31.37 8.78
C GLU A 120 -18.99 31.97 8.53
N LEU A 121 -19.98 31.70 9.40
CA LEU A 121 -21.31 32.32 9.30
C LEU A 121 -21.22 33.85 9.33
N ALA A 122 -20.39 34.44 10.20
CA ALA A 122 -20.20 35.89 10.25
C ALA A 122 -19.54 36.45 8.99
N LYS A 123 -18.56 35.73 8.43
CA LYS A 123 -17.89 36.11 7.19
C LYS A 123 -18.84 36.02 6.00
N TRP A 124 -19.55 34.90 5.85
CA TRP A 124 -20.46 34.66 4.74
C TRP A 124 -21.74 35.49 4.84
N ALA A 125 -22.25 35.81 6.03
CA ALA A 125 -23.36 36.74 6.21
C ALA A 125 -23.04 38.14 5.66
N LYS A 126 -21.80 38.62 5.83
CA LYS A 126 -21.35 39.89 5.23
C LYS A 126 -21.32 39.82 3.71
N VAL A 127 -20.86 38.69 3.16
CA VAL A 127 -20.82 38.45 1.71
C VAL A 127 -22.23 38.39 1.11
N ILE A 128 -23.16 37.66 1.75
CA ILE A 128 -24.55 37.55 1.29
C ILE A 128 -25.26 38.91 1.28
N LYS A 129 -25.07 39.71 2.34
CA LYS A 129 -25.63 41.07 2.44
C LYS A 129 -25.05 42.02 1.40
N ALA A 130 -23.74 41.94 1.14
CA ALA A 130 -23.07 42.75 0.13
C ALA A 130 -23.44 42.33 -1.31
N ALA A 131 -23.72 41.04 -1.53
CA ALA A 131 -24.02 40.49 -2.85
C ALA A 131 -25.51 40.54 -3.24
N GLY A 132 -26.41 40.95 -2.33
CA GLY A 132 -27.84 41.10 -2.62
C GLY A 132 -28.55 39.79 -2.99
N ILE A 133 -28.02 38.65 -2.53
CA ILE A 133 -28.57 37.32 -2.85
C ILE A 133 -29.82 37.08 -1.98
N PRO A 134 -31.01 36.84 -2.56
CA PRO A 134 -32.20 36.54 -1.78
C PRO A 134 -32.03 35.20 -1.05
N GLN A 135 -32.26 35.19 0.28
CA GLN A 135 -32.35 33.94 1.04
C GLN A 135 -33.66 33.24 0.68
N GLN A 136 -33.57 31.96 0.29
CA GLN A 136 -34.74 31.09 0.06
C GLN A 136 -35.32 30.61 1.38
#